data_AF-A0A2E0HUX8-F1
#
_entry.id   AF-A0A2E0HUX8-F1
#
_cell.length_a   1.000
_cell.length_b   1.000
_cell.length_c   1.000
_cell.angle_alpha   90.00
_cell.angle_beta   90.00
_cell.angle_gamma   90.00
#
_symmetry.space_group_name_H-M   'P 1'
#
loop_
_entity.id
_entity.type
_entity.pdbx_description
1 polymer ?
#
loop_
_entity_poly.entity_id
_entity_poly.type
_entity_poly.pdbx_seq_one_letter_code
_entity_poly.pdbx_strand_id
1 'polypeptide(L)'
;MRSLIARSILVVLGGLMVSMALLTMFSPSVDNIFLPPINTSDLDIDSANALATMIRTYAGFWLGCGYLTIRFVYSSSKVQTGSVLLYIFGCMILGRAASLFFDGYNMHSLISLSLGILLFLALYFVHQFRKNQLDYNL
;
A
#
# COMPACT_ATOMS: atom_id res chain seq x y z
N MET A 1 -7.12 1.11 -24.25
CA MET A 1 -8.04 1.47 -23.15
C MET A 1 -7.76 0.71 -21.84
N ARG A 2 -7.70 -0.63 -21.82
CA ARG A 2 -7.48 -1.42 -20.58
C ARG A 2 -6.21 -1.05 -19.78
N SER A 3 -5.10 -0.78 -20.49
CA SER A 3 -3.84 -0.31 -19.87
C SER A 3 -3.96 1.08 -19.22
N LEU A 4 -4.80 1.96 -19.75
CA LEU A 4 -5.01 3.31 -19.19
C LEU A 4 -5.81 3.28 -17.88
N ILE A 5 -6.80 2.39 -17.79
CA ILE A 5 -7.62 2.22 -16.57
C ILE A 5 -6.73 1.71 -15.43
N ALA A 6 -5.94 0.66 -15.67
CA ALA A 6 -5.03 0.12 -14.66
C ALA A 6 -4.01 1.18 -14.19
N ARG A 7 -3.42 1.95 -15.12
CA ARG A 7 -2.51 3.06 -14.77
C ARG A 7 -3.21 4.14 -13.93
N SER A 8 -4.45 4.48 -14.25
CA SER A 8 -5.22 5.48 -13.51
C SER A 8 -5.50 5.01 -12.08
N ILE A 9 -5.89 3.73 -11.90
CA ILE A 9 -6.06 3.11 -10.58
C ILE A 9 -4.77 3.20 -9.77
N LEU A 10 -3.62 2.87 -10.38
CA LEU A 10 -2.33 2.94 -9.70
C LEU A 10 -1.95 4.36 -9.25
N VAL A 11 -2.26 5.38 -10.06
CA VAL A 11 -2.01 6.78 -9.68
C VAL A 11 -2.91 7.20 -8.52
N VAL A 12 -4.21 6.85 -8.56
CA VAL A 12 -5.16 7.18 -7.49
C VAL A 12 -4.78 6.47 -6.19
N LEU A 13 -4.54 5.16 -6.22
CA LEU A 13 -4.17 4.40 -5.03
C LEU A 13 -2.79 4.82 -4.50
N GLY A 14 -1.81 5.05 -5.39
CA GLY A 14 -0.50 5.57 -4.99
C GLY A 14 -0.59 6.95 -4.34
N GLY A 15 -1.44 7.85 -4.88
CA GLY A 15 -1.71 9.17 -4.29
C GLY A 15 -2.39 9.09 -2.93
N LEU A 16 -3.36 8.19 -2.77
CA LEU A 16 -3.99 7.92 -1.46
C LEU A 16 -2.98 7.41 -0.44
N MET A 17 -2.08 6.49 -0.83
CA MET A 17 -1.03 5.99 0.06
C MET A 17 -0.08 7.10 0.52
N VAL A 18 0.34 7.98 -0.40
CA VAL A 18 1.18 9.15 -0.05
C VAL A 18 0.43 10.08 0.90
N SER A 19 -0.84 10.38 0.60
CA SER A 19 -1.67 11.29 1.42
C SER A 19 -1.87 10.74 2.83
N MET A 20 -2.27 9.47 2.95
CA MET A 20 -2.42 8.76 4.22
C MET A 20 -1.13 8.77 5.03
N ALA A 21 0.00 8.47 4.39
CA ALA A 21 1.29 8.43 5.06
C ALA A 21 1.71 9.80 5.60
N LEU A 22 1.58 10.86 4.79
CA LEU A 22 1.90 12.22 5.21
C LEU A 22 1.02 12.67 6.38
N LEU A 23 -0.29 12.44 6.29
CA LEU A 23 -1.22 12.77 7.39
C LEU A 23 -0.85 12.04 8.68
N THR A 24 -0.50 10.75 8.58
CA THR A 24 -0.13 9.95 9.76
C THR A 24 1.21 10.38 10.38
N MET A 25 2.19 10.75 9.55
CA MET A 25 3.51 11.17 10.02
C MET A 25 3.50 12.53 10.69
N PHE A 26 2.75 13.49 10.11
CA PHE A 26 2.74 14.87 10.57
C PHE A 26 1.62 15.20 11.57
N SER A 27 0.73 14.25 11.86
CA SER A 27 -0.31 14.45 12.86
C SER A 27 0.22 14.27 14.30
N PRO A 28 -0.16 15.16 15.23
CA PRO A 28 0.22 15.05 16.65
C PRO A 28 -0.34 13.77 17.29
N SER A 29 -1.58 13.40 16.96
CA SER A 29 -2.16 12.09 17.29
C SER A 29 -2.04 11.15 16.09
N VAL A 30 -1.73 9.88 16.34
CA VAL A 30 -1.76 8.85 15.28
C VAL A 30 -3.18 8.49 14.87
N ASP A 31 -4.18 8.87 15.65
CA ASP A 31 -5.57 8.56 15.38
C ASP A 31 -6.07 9.32 14.14
N ASN A 32 -6.49 8.59 13.11
CA ASN A 32 -6.97 9.16 11.86
C ASN A 32 -7.94 8.21 11.12
N ILE A 33 -8.68 8.75 10.15
CA ILE A 33 -9.69 8.00 9.38
C ILE A 33 -9.15 6.83 8.56
N PHE A 34 -7.85 6.80 8.26
CA PHE A 34 -7.23 5.78 7.42
C PHE A 34 -6.74 4.57 8.22
N LEU A 35 -6.50 4.75 9.52
CA LEU A 35 -6.10 3.70 10.43
C LEU A 35 -7.33 2.99 11.00
N PRO A 36 -7.19 1.72 11.43
CA PRO A 36 -8.24 1.09 12.19
C PRO A 36 -8.46 1.90 13.49
N PRO A 37 -9.67 1.88 14.07
CA PRO A 37 -9.92 2.50 15.37
C PRO A 37 -8.97 1.88 16.41
N ILE A 38 -8.15 2.71 17.07
CA ILE A 38 -7.22 2.26 18.11
C ILE A 38 -7.70 2.85 19.44
N ASN A 39 -8.18 2.00 20.34
CA ASN A 39 -8.51 2.43 21.71
C ASN A 39 -7.22 2.61 22.52
N THR A 40 -6.61 3.78 22.41
CA THR A 40 -5.40 4.13 23.19
C THR A 40 -5.69 4.48 24.65
N SER A 41 -6.96 4.62 25.05
CA SER A 41 -7.38 4.96 26.41
C SER A 41 -7.07 3.88 27.45
N ASP A 42 -7.03 2.63 27.02
CA ASP A 42 -6.89 1.46 27.90
C ASP A 42 -5.43 0.97 27.96
N LEU A 43 -4.54 1.65 27.24
CA LEU A 43 -3.11 1.33 27.10
C LEU A 43 -2.28 2.21 28.04
N ASP A 44 -1.28 1.62 28.69
CA ASP A 44 -0.27 2.36 29.44
C ASP A 44 0.46 3.35 28.54
N ILE A 45 0.86 4.50 29.08
CA ILE A 45 1.48 5.61 28.32
C ILE A 45 2.68 5.14 27.48
N ASP A 46 3.53 4.27 28.04
CA ASP A 46 4.70 3.72 27.34
C ASP A 46 4.31 2.85 26.14
N SER A 47 3.26 2.03 26.30
CA SER A 47 2.74 1.17 25.23
C SER A 47 2.06 1.98 24.12
N ALA A 48 1.34 3.04 24.47
CA ALA A 48 0.73 3.96 23.53
C ALA A 48 1.81 4.70 22.70
N ASN A 49 2.89 5.13 23.34
CA ASN A 49 4.02 5.79 22.67
C ASN A 49 4.78 4.83 21.73
N ALA A 50 4.98 3.58 22.15
CA ALA A 50 5.62 2.56 21.31
C ALA A 50 4.78 2.26 20.06
N LEU A 51 3.46 2.07 20.22
CA LEU A 51 2.53 1.87 19.11
C LEU A 51 2.53 3.06 18.15
N ALA A 52 2.45 4.28 18.68
CA ALA A 52 2.46 5.48 17.87
C ALA A 52 3.77 5.65 17.07
N THR A 53 4.90 5.25 17.64
CA THR A 53 6.22 5.24 16.97
C THR A 53 6.25 4.22 15.84
N MET A 54 5.71 3.01 16.07
CA MET A 54 5.58 1.98 15.03
C MET A 54 4.71 2.47 13.87
N ILE A 55 3.53 3.03 14.15
CA ILE A 55 2.58 3.50 13.14
C ILE A 55 3.23 4.59 12.26
N ARG A 56 3.92 5.57 12.85
CA ARG A 56 4.60 6.63 12.08
C ARG A 56 5.74 6.10 11.22
N THR A 57 6.50 5.14 11.73
CA THR A 57 7.58 4.49 10.96
C THR A 57 7.01 3.73 9.78
N TYR A 58 5.92 3.00 10.00
CA TYR A 58 5.23 2.25 8.95
C TYR A 58 4.55 3.18 7.92
N ALA A 59 4.06 4.35 8.34
CA ALA A 59 3.59 5.38 7.42
C ALA A 59 4.69 5.82 6.44
N GLY A 60 5.94 5.97 6.90
CA GLY A 60 7.09 6.25 6.02
C GLY A 60 7.31 5.16 4.95
N PHE A 61 7.10 3.89 5.28
CA PHE A 61 7.13 2.80 4.31
C PHE A 61 6.02 2.93 3.25
N TRP A 62 4.78 3.23 3.68
CA TRP A 62 3.66 3.49 2.77
C TRP A 62 3.89 4.69 1.85
N LEU A 63 4.54 5.74 2.35
CA LEU A 63 4.95 6.89 1.53
C LEU A 63 5.88 6.46 0.40
N GLY A 64 6.91 5.66 0.72
CA GLY A 64 7.85 5.12 -0.26
C GLY A 64 7.17 4.22 -1.29
N CYS A 65 6.29 3.30 -0.85
CA CYS A 65 5.52 2.45 -1.76
C CYS A 65 4.58 3.25 -2.66
N GLY A 66 3.93 4.29 -2.14
CA GLY A 66 3.06 5.19 -2.91
C GLY A 66 3.84 5.94 -3.99
N TYR A 67 4.98 6.52 -3.63
CA TYR A 67 5.90 7.14 -4.59
C TYR A 67 6.38 6.16 -5.67
N LEU A 68 6.81 4.95 -5.29
CA LEU A 68 7.26 3.94 -6.24
C LEU A 68 6.14 3.48 -7.18
N THR A 69 4.91 3.42 -6.69
CA THR A 69 3.72 3.07 -7.49
C THR A 69 3.45 4.12 -8.55
N ILE A 70 3.45 5.41 -8.17
CA ILE A 70 3.28 6.53 -9.12
C ILE A 70 4.46 6.56 -10.11
N ARG A 71 5.69 6.45 -9.62
CA ARG A 71 6.91 6.38 -10.44
C ARG A 71 6.86 5.23 -11.43
N PHE A 72 6.35 4.07 -11.01
CA PHE A 72 6.18 2.93 -11.89
C PHE A 72 5.28 3.29 -13.06
N VAL A 73 4.13 3.93 -12.85
CA VAL A 73 3.20 4.32 -13.92
C VAL A 73 3.86 5.21 -14.99
N TYR A 74 4.60 6.24 -14.58
CA TYR A 74 5.20 7.21 -15.50
C TYR A 74 6.56 6.79 -16.07
N SER A 75 7.22 5.77 -15.51
CA SER A 75 8.51 5.31 -16.02
C SER A 75 8.35 4.33 -17.18
N SER A 76 8.86 4.70 -18.36
CA SER A 76 8.67 3.93 -19.61
C SER A 76 9.40 2.56 -19.67
N SER A 77 10.46 2.34 -18.88
CA SER A 77 11.34 1.17 -19.03
C SER A 77 11.55 0.30 -17.77
N LYS A 78 10.94 0.64 -16.63
CA LYS A 78 11.28 0.00 -15.35
C LYS A 78 10.39 -1.20 -15.04
N VAL A 79 10.67 -2.33 -15.69
CA VAL A 79 9.99 -3.61 -15.39
C VAL A 79 10.32 -4.09 -13.96
N GLN A 80 11.57 -3.89 -13.53
CA GLN A 80 12.06 -4.29 -12.20
C GLN A 80 11.34 -3.60 -11.04
N THR A 81 11.01 -2.31 -11.14
CA THR A 81 10.24 -1.61 -10.09
C THR A 81 8.85 -2.23 -9.92
N GLY A 82 8.22 -2.66 -11.01
CA GLY A 82 6.94 -3.37 -10.95
C GLY A 82 7.06 -4.72 -10.25
N SER A 83 8.13 -5.49 -10.51
CA SER A 83 8.38 -6.77 -9.83
C SER A 83 8.57 -6.59 -8.33
N VAL A 84 9.36 -5.60 -7.91
CA VAL A 84 9.57 -5.31 -6.48
C VAL A 84 8.26 -4.95 -5.79
N LEU A 85 7.44 -4.09 -6.40
CA LEU A 85 6.13 -3.72 -5.84
C LEU A 85 5.19 -4.93 -5.75
N LEU A 86 5.18 -5.81 -6.77
CA LEU A 86 4.39 -7.03 -6.73
C LEU A 86 4.80 -7.94 -5.57
N TYR A 87 6.09 -8.12 -5.30
CA TYR A 87 6.53 -8.91 -4.15
C TYR A 87 6.12 -8.27 -2.82
N ILE A 88 6.32 -6.96 -2.68
CA ILE A 88 5.91 -6.22 -1.47
C ILE A 88 4.41 -6.40 -1.21
N PHE A 89 3.56 -6.06 -2.18
CA PHE A 89 2.11 -6.13 -1.98
C PHE A 89 1.58 -7.56 -1.90
N GLY A 90 2.23 -8.52 -2.57
CA GLY A 90 1.93 -9.94 -2.42
C GLY A 90 2.14 -10.40 -0.98
N CYS A 91 3.31 -10.10 -0.39
CA CYS A 91 3.59 -10.40 1.01
C CYS A 91 2.64 -9.65 1.97
N MET A 92 2.28 -8.40 1.67
CA MET A 92 1.34 -7.63 2.50
C MET A 92 -0.08 -8.23 2.48
N ILE A 93 -0.55 -8.71 1.32
CA ILE A 93 -1.85 -9.40 1.21
C ILE A 93 -1.82 -10.69 2.04
N LEU A 94 -0.73 -11.46 1.99
CA LEU A 94 -0.57 -12.65 2.83
C LEU A 94 -0.61 -12.30 4.32
N GLY A 95 0.12 -11.26 4.74
CA GLY A 95 0.09 -10.78 6.12
C GLY A 95 -1.31 -10.32 6.54
N ARG A 96 -2.04 -9.62 5.67
CA ARG A 96 -3.40 -9.18 5.98
C ARG A 96 -4.39 -10.34 6.01
N ALA A 97 -4.25 -11.33 5.12
CA ALA A 97 -5.05 -12.54 5.16
C ALA A 97 -4.81 -13.33 6.45
N ALA A 98 -3.55 -13.43 6.90
CA ALA A 98 -3.21 -14.04 8.19
C ALA A 98 -3.85 -13.28 9.36
N SER A 99 -3.87 -11.93 9.33
CA SER A 99 -4.47 -11.13 10.40
C SER A 99 -5.97 -11.39 10.61
N LEU A 100 -6.71 -11.80 9.57
CA LEU A 100 -8.14 -12.11 9.69
C LEU A 100 -8.43 -13.30 10.62
N PHE A 101 -7.48 -14.23 10.77
CA PHE A 101 -7.62 -15.36 11.70
C PHE A 101 -7.47 -14.96 13.17
N PHE A 102 -6.75 -13.87 13.45
CA PHE A 102 -6.47 -13.41 14.80
C PHE A 102 -7.39 -12.25 15.22
N ASP A 103 -7.56 -11.26 14.34
CA ASP A 103 -8.31 -10.03 14.62
C ASP A 103 -9.82 -10.18 14.31
N GLY A 104 -10.21 -11.28 13.66
CA GLY A 104 -11.56 -11.51 13.16
C GLY A 104 -11.94 -10.61 11.98
N TYR A 105 -13.24 -10.57 11.67
CA TYR A 105 -13.79 -9.84 10.54
C TYR A 105 -14.18 -8.40 10.93
N ASN A 106 -13.24 -7.47 10.76
CA ASN A 106 -13.48 -6.03 10.89
C ASN A 106 -13.67 -5.38 9.51
N MET A 107 -14.56 -4.38 9.41
CA MET A 107 -14.79 -3.58 8.20
C MET A 107 -13.50 -2.97 7.67
N HIS A 108 -12.64 -2.43 8.54
CA HIS A 108 -11.33 -1.89 8.13
C HIS A 108 -10.44 -2.98 7.52
N SER A 109 -10.46 -4.19 8.08
CA SER A 109 -9.71 -5.34 7.56
C SER A 109 -10.19 -5.77 6.18
N LEU A 110 -11.50 -5.81 5.96
CA LEU A 110 -12.09 -6.16 4.66
C LEU A 110 -11.79 -5.10 3.59
N ILE A 111 -11.92 -3.81 3.93
CA ILE A 111 -11.62 -2.70 3.01
C ILE A 111 -10.14 -2.72 2.62
N SER A 112 -9.23 -2.80 3.60
CA SER A 112 -7.78 -2.78 3.34
C SER A 112 -7.30 -3.99 2.54
N LEU A 113 -7.86 -5.19 2.79
CA LEU A 113 -7.60 -6.37 1.97
C LEU A 113 -8.08 -6.17 0.53
N SER A 114 -9.30 -5.67 0.35
CA SER A 114 -9.89 -5.44 -0.98
C SER A 114 -9.10 -4.42 -1.81
N LEU A 115 -8.69 -3.31 -1.19
CA LEU A 115 -7.83 -2.31 -1.81
C LEU A 115 -6.44 -2.87 -2.14
N GLY A 116 -5.88 -3.70 -1.26
CA GLY A 116 -4.60 -4.40 -1.51
C GLY A 116 -4.66 -5.31 -2.72
N ILE A 117 -5.71 -6.12 -2.85
CA ILE A 117 -5.94 -7.00 -4.02
C ILE A 117 -6.12 -6.18 -5.29
N LEU A 118 -6.92 -5.11 -5.25
CA LEU A 118 -7.12 -4.22 -6.39
C LEU A 118 -5.80 -3.59 -6.86
N LEU A 119 -4.98 -3.09 -5.93
CA LEU A 119 -3.66 -2.53 -6.21
C LEU A 119 -2.73 -3.58 -6.84
N PHE A 120 -2.69 -4.78 -6.28
CA PHE A 120 -1.87 -5.88 -6.79
C PHE A 120 -2.27 -6.28 -8.22
N LEU A 121 -3.56 -6.43 -8.50
CA LEU A 121 -4.05 -6.77 -9.84
C LEU A 121 -3.74 -5.67 -10.86
N ALA A 122 -3.93 -4.40 -10.49
CA ALA A 122 -3.58 -3.27 -11.35
C ALA A 122 -2.07 -3.22 -11.65
N LEU A 123 -1.22 -3.46 -10.64
CA LEU A 123 0.24 -3.56 -10.79
C LEU A 123 0.60 -4.71 -11.72
N TYR A 124 0.01 -5.88 -11.50
CA TYR A 124 0.28 -7.09 -12.28
C TYR A 124 -0.06 -6.87 -13.76
N PHE A 125 -1.23 -6.28 -14.05
CA PHE A 125 -1.65 -6.03 -15.41
C PHE A 125 -0.71 -5.08 -16.15
N VAL A 126 -0.32 -3.96 -15.52
CA VAL A 126 0.62 -2.99 -16.11
C VAL A 126 2.01 -3.60 -16.26
N HIS A 127 2.44 -4.43 -15.31
CA HIS A 127 3.72 -5.12 -15.36
C HIS A 127 3.79 -6.12 -16.53
N GLN A 128 2.79 -6.99 -16.70
CA GLN A 128 2.73 -7.94 -17.82
C GLN A 128 2.70 -7.22 -19.17
N PHE A 129 1.91 -6.15 -19.27
CA PHE A 129 1.85 -5.35 -20.50
C PHE A 129 3.24 -4.83 -20.91
N ARG A 130 4.05 -4.37 -19.94
CA ARG A 130 5.41 -3.89 -20.22
C ARG A 130 6.38 -5.01 -20.55
N LYS A 131 6.28 -6.14 -19.85
CA LYS A 131 7.12 -7.31 -20.13
C LYS A 131 6.94 -7.78 -21.58
N ASN A 132 5.71 -7.76 -22.09
CA ASN A 132 5.40 -8.15 -23.46
C ASN A 132 5.85 -7.13 -24.53
N GLN A 133 6.28 -5.93 -24.13
CA GLN A 133 6.82 -4.90 -25.03
C GLN A 133 8.34 -4.94 -25.14
N LEU A 134 9.01 -5.82 -24.40
CA LEU A 134 10.45 -6.00 -24.49
C LEU A 134 10.78 -6.73 -25.79
N ASP A 135 11.63 -6.13 -26.63
CA ASP A 135 12.22 -6.83 -27.76
C ASP A 135 13.36 -7.71 -27.25
N TYR A 136 13.26 -9.01 -27.51
CA TYR A 136 14.22 -10.02 -27.05
C TYR A 136 15.25 -10.38 -28.12
N ASN A 137 15.15 -9.79 -29.32
CA ASN A 137 16.08 -10.01 -30.44
C ASN A 137 17.34 -9.13 -30.31
N LEU A 138 18.02 -9.22 -29.17
CA LEU A 138 19.37 -8.69 -28.98
C LEU A 138 20.40 -9.55 -29.74
#